data_AF-A0A819VS48-F1
#
_entry.id   AF-A0A819VS48-F1
#
_cell.length_a   1.000
_cell.length_b   1.000
_cell.length_c   1.000
_cell.angle_alpha   90.00
_cell.angle_beta   90.00
_cell.angle_gamma   90.00
#
_symmetry.space_group_name_H-M   'P 1'
#
loop_
_entity.id
_entity.type
_entity.pdbx_description
1 polymer ?
#
loop_
_entity_poly.entity_id
_entity_poly.type
_entity_poly.pdbx_seq_one_letter_code
_entity_poly.pdbx_strand_id
1 'polypeptide(L)'
;MISNTNNLLAIPAKKSFDVNLSIPIKNFIKATFGDKEDYSASVDGFNSLRAEALLRSNYKDDCSKLLRYYDQLNAIEHKLPITENQIRIYFKWQDAFVSGGSLFGSKQKTNGSWKLSYEKACVLFNIGHAYSELALAQNLSIDEQMKIALRYFQLSSGVFSFLKDYVNANSLSDLSVDFEPAVLASISWLMLAQAAELIYMKSASFKDEVAAKVAAHAADCYKEAYTSAKTESAKKIIPE
;
A
#
# COMPACT_ATOMS: atom_id res chain seq x y z
N MET A 1 9.31 4.06 35.39
CA MET A 1 9.91 3.90 34.05
C MET A 1 8.94 3.09 33.23
N ILE A 2 8.16 3.73 32.35
CA ILE A 2 7.29 3.01 31.41
C ILE A 2 8.24 2.29 30.45
N SER A 3 8.20 0.97 30.46
CA SER A 3 8.97 0.11 29.55
C SER A 3 8.65 0.52 28.10
N ASN A 4 9.65 1.00 27.37
CA ASN A 4 9.59 1.26 25.93
C ASN A 4 9.51 -0.07 25.15
N THR A 5 8.37 -0.74 25.22
CA THR A 5 7.99 -1.76 24.25
C THR A 5 7.00 -1.12 23.29
N ASN A 6 7.51 -0.34 22.32
CA ASN A 6 6.70 0.17 21.22
C ASN A 6 6.30 -1.01 20.32
N ASN A 7 5.13 -1.59 20.58
CA ASN A 7 4.53 -2.68 19.80
C ASN A 7 3.78 -2.14 18.56
N LEU A 8 4.33 -1.12 17.92
CA LEU A 8 3.74 -0.56 16.69
C LEU A 8 4.02 -1.50 15.51
N LEU A 9 3.06 -1.65 14.62
CA LEU A 9 3.12 -2.57 13.50
C LEU A 9 3.24 -1.82 12.17
N ALA A 10 4.00 -2.41 11.24
CA ALA A 10 3.96 -2.06 9.83
C ALA A 10 3.20 -3.12 9.06
N ILE A 11 2.53 -2.69 8.00
CA ILE A 11 1.85 -3.61 7.09
C ILE A 11 2.92 -4.27 6.20
N PRO A 12 2.90 -5.57 5.91
CA PRO A 12 3.84 -6.17 4.94
C PRO A 12 3.61 -5.62 3.52
N ALA A 13 4.65 -5.60 2.68
CA ALA A 13 4.51 -5.20 1.27
C ALA A 13 3.91 -6.31 0.41
N LYS A 14 3.16 -5.93 -0.64
CA LYS A 14 2.93 -6.81 -1.80
C LYS A 14 4.24 -6.90 -2.60
N LYS A 15 4.51 -8.07 -3.18
CA LYS A 15 5.70 -8.27 -4.04
C LYS A 15 5.29 -8.25 -5.50
N SER A 16 5.88 -7.34 -6.28
CA SER A 16 5.73 -7.34 -7.73
C SER A 16 6.72 -8.31 -8.37
N PHE A 17 6.37 -8.81 -9.55
CA PHE A 17 7.30 -9.50 -10.43
C PHE A 17 7.77 -8.58 -11.57
N ASP A 18 8.77 -9.03 -12.32
CA ASP A 18 9.22 -8.33 -13.51
C ASP A 18 8.11 -8.33 -14.58
N VAL A 19 7.90 -7.16 -15.19
CA VAL A 19 6.89 -6.94 -16.23
C VAL A 19 7.47 -5.93 -17.21
N ASN A 20 7.50 -6.30 -18.48
CA ASN A 20 7.98 -5.43 -19.55
C ASN A 20 6.84 -4.52 -20.02
N LEU A 21 6.89 -3.25 -19.64
CA LEU A 21 5.97 -2.22 -20.12
C LEU A 21 6.38 -1.69 -21.51
N SER A 22 7.67 -1.75 -21.82
CA SER A 22 8.25 -1.03 -22.95
C SER A 22 7.81 -1.60 -24.31
N ILE A 23 7.97 -2.90 -24.51
CA ILE A 23 7.65 -3.57 -25.78
C ILE A 23 6.19 -3.37 -26.19
N PRO A 24 5.17 -3.70 -25.37
CA PRO A 24 3.77 -3.60 -25.80
C PRO A 24 3.35 -2.15 -26.06
N ILE A 25 3.85 -1.18 -25.29
CA ILE A 25 3.54 0.25 -25.49
C ILE A 25 4.18 0.77 -26.79
N LYS A 26 5.47 0.49 -27.02
CA LYS A 26 6.17 0.90 -28.25
C LYS A 26 5.51 0.33 -29.50
N ASN A 27 5.15 -0.96 -29.47
CA ASN A 27 4.47 -1.62 -30.59
C ASN A 27 3.13 -0.94 -30.90
N PHE A 28 2.35 -0.59 -29.88
CA PHE A 28 1.08 0.12 -30.05
C PHE A 28 1.27 1.53 -30.63
N ILE A 29 2.22 2.29 -30.10
CA ILE A 29 2.52 3.65 -30.59
C ILE A 29 2.92 3.59 -32.06
N LYS A 30 3.84 2.68 -32.43
CA LYS A 30 4.28 2.52 -33.81
C LYS A 30 3.13 2.12 -34.74
N ALA A 31 2.27 1.19 -34.31
CA ALA A 31 1.12 0.76 -35.11
C ALA A 31 0.07 1.87 -35.29
N THR A 32 -0.07 2.77 -34.31
CA THR A 32 -1.10 3.82 -34.30
C THR A 32 -0.64 5.10 -35.01
N PHE A 33 0.62 5.50 -34.81
CA PHE A 33 1.14 6.81 -35.22
C PHE A 33 2.25 6.74 -36.29
N GLY A 34 2.75 5.53 -36.60
CA GLY A 34 3.90 5.33 -37.48
C GLY A 34 5.20 5.87 -36.87
N ASP A 35 6.17 6.23 -37.71
CA ASP A 35 7.50 6.68 -37.28
C ASP A 35 7.61 8.23 -37.18
N LYS A 36 6.49 8.94 -36.99
CA LYS A 36 6.48 10.42 -36.96
C LYS A 36 7.11 11.01 -35.71
N GLU A 37 6.95 10.35 -34.56
CA GLU A 37 7.46 10.78 -33.27
C GLU A 37 8.03 9.59 -32.50
N ASP A 38 9.25 9.73 -31.97
CA ASP A 38 9.91 8.68 -31.19
C ASP A 38 9.67 8.85 -29.69
N TYR A 39 8.77 8.03 -29.14
CA TYR A 39 8.48 7.97 -27.72
C TYR A 39 9.33 6.94 -26.96
N SER A 40 10.30 6.29 -27.62
CA SER A 40 11.01 5.13 -27.07
C SER A 40 11.70 5.42 -25.75
N ALA A 41 12.39 6.56 -25.64
CA ALA A 41 13.08 6.96 -24.43
C ALA A 41 12.11 7.19 -23.24
N SER A 42 10.95 7.80 -23.51
CA SER A 42 9.93 8.03 -22.47
C SER A 42 9.33 6.71 -21.98
N VAL A 43 9.06 5.78 -22.90
CA VAL A 43 8.52 4.46 -22.59
C VAL A 43 9.55 3.60 -21.82
N ASP A 44 10.82 3.66 -22.20
CA ASP A 44 11.90 2.98 -21.45
C ASP A 44 12.12 3.60 -20.07
N GLY A 45 11.99 4.92 -19.96
CA GLY A 45 11.98 5.63 -18.67
C GLY A 45 10.85 5.17 -17.76
N PHE A 46 9.64 4.99 -18.30
CA PHE A 46 8.50 4.48 -17.53
C PHE A 46 8.71 3.03 -17.06
N ASN A 47 9.23 2.16 -17.94
CA ASN A 47 9.59 0.79 -17.57
C ASN A 47 10.67 0.74 -16.47
N SER A 48 11.67 1.61 -16.57
CA SER A 48 12.74 1.73 -15.58
C SER A 48 12.22 2.24 -14.24
N LEU A 49 11.34 3.25 -14.26
CA LEU A 49 10.69 3.78 -13.07
C LEU A 49 9.89 2.70 -12.32
N ARG A 50 9.14 1.85 -13.03
CA ARG A 50 8.46 0.69 -12.42
C ARG A 50 9.44 -0.20 -11.67
N ALA A 51 10.53 -0.61 -12.34
CA ALA A 51 11.51 -1.51 -11.74
C ALA A 51 12.22 -0.87 -10.54
N GLU A 52 12.51 0.43 -10.59
CA GLU A 52 13.07 1.14 -9.43
C GLU A 52 12.08 1.21 -8.28
N ALA A 53 10.83 1.57 -8.55
CA ALA A 53 9.78 1.74 -7.54
C ALA A 53 9.41 0.42 -6.86
N LEU A 54 9.40 -0.71 -7.58
CA LEU A 54 8.80 -1.95 -7.10
C LEU A 54 9.78 -3.09 -6.79
N LEU A 55 10.93 -3.14 -7.46
CA LEU A 55 11.87 -4.27 -7.34
C LEU A 55 13.15 -3.92 -6.59
N ARG A 56 13.53 -2.63 -6.57
CA ARG A 56 14.79 -2.14 -5.99
C ARG A 56 14.62 -1.20 -4.81
N SER A 57 13.39 -0.83 -4.47
CA SER A 57 13.14 0.15 -3.42
C SER A 57 13.19 -0.49 -2.04
N ASN A 58 13.94 0.16 -1.14
CA ASN A 58 13.81 -0.03 0.31
C ASN A 58 13.01 1.16 0.84
N TYR A 59 11.79 0.90 1.28
CA TYR A 59 10.85 1.97 1.66
C TYR A 59 11.12 2.57 3.04
N LYS A 60 12.17 2.11 3.74
CA LYS A 60 12.53 2.60 5.08
C LYS A 60 12.98 4.06 5.12
N ASP A 61 13.50 4.57 4.00
CA ASP A 61 14.07 5.91 3.92
C ASP A 61 13.29 6.85 3.00
N ASP A 62 12.66 6.31 1.93
CA ASP A 62 11.96 7.11 0.94
C ASP A 62 10.89 6.29 0.17
N CYS A 63 9.77 6.91 -0.15
CA CYS A 63 8.70 6.35 -0.99
C CYS A 63 8.42 7.16 -2.27
N SER A 64 9.23 8.18 -2.58
CA SER A 64 9.05 9.09 -3.71
C SER A 64 8.92 8.38 -5.07
N LYS A 65 9.65 7.28 -5.27
CA LYS A 65 9.60 6.48 -6.50
C LYS A 65 8.28 5.74 -6.68
N LEU A 66 7.68 5.24 -5.58
CA LEU A 66 6.33 4.66 -5.61
C LEU A 66 5.29 5.70 -5.98
N LEU A 67 5.34 6.87 -5.33
CA LEU A 67 4.43 7.99 -5.60
C LEU A 67 4.55 8.45 -7.06
N ARG A 68 5.78 8.67 -7.55
CA ARG A 68 6.03 9.06 -8.94
C ARG A 68 5.56 8.01 -9.94
N TYR A 69 5.73 6.73 -9.64
CA TYR A 69 5.22 5.65 -10.49
C TYR A 69 3.68 5.63 -10.51
N TYR A 70 3.03 5.80 -9.35
CA TYR A 70 1.58 5.92 -9.26
C TYR A 70 1.04 7.12 -10.06
N ASP A 71 1.67 8.29 -9.94
CA ASP A 71 1.33 9.48 -10.71
C ASP A 71 1.46 9.23 -12.21
N GLN A 72 2.53 8.55 -12.63
CA GLN A 72 2.74 8.22 -14.03
C GLN A 72 1.68 7.23 -14.55
N LEU A 73 1.23 6.26 -13.74
CA LEU A 73 0.12 5.37 -14.08
C LEU A 73 -1.19 6.15 -14.28
N ASN A 74 -1.45 7.18 -13.47
CA ASN A 74 -2.61 8.06 -13.65
C ASN A 74 -2.49 8.91 -14.93
N ALA A 75 -1.30 9.45 -15.20
CA ALA A 75 -1.07 10.31 -16.37
C ALA A 75 -1.22 9.58 -17.72
N ILE A 76 -1.02 8.26 -17.76
CA ILE A 76 -1.11 7.46 -19.01
C ILE A 76 -2.46 6.80 -19.22
N GLU A 77 -3.30 6.68 -18.20
CA GLU A 77 -4.55 5.89 -18.25
C GLU A 77 -5.48 6.31 -19.40
N HIS A 78 -5.57 7.60 -19.68
CA HIS A 78 -6.40 8.14 -20.76
C HIS A 78 -5.66 8.31 -22.10
N LYS A 79 -4.36 7.99 -22.14
CA LYS A 79 -3.51 8.13 -23.34
C LYS A 79 -3.19 6.78 -23.97
N LEU A 80 -3.08 5.74 -23.16
CA LEU A 80 -2.69 4.40 -23.57
C LEU A 80 -3.79 3.40 -23.18
N PRO A 81 -4.43 2.71 -24.13
CA PRO A 81 -5.45 1.72 -23.81
C PRO A 81 -4.83 0.42 -23.30
N ILE A 82 -4.35 0.44 -22.05
CA ILE A 82 -3.82 -0.74 -21.35
C ILE A 82 -4.98 -1.65 -20.95
N THR A 83 -5.25 -2.61 -21.82
CA THR A 83 -6.34 -3.58 -21.72
C THR A 83 -5.89 -4.92 -22.30
N GLU A 84 -6.65 -5.97 -22.02
CA GLU A 84 -6.40 -7.31 -22.58
C GLU A 84 -6.55 -7.40 -24.11
N ASN A 85 -7.17 -6.39 -24.75
CA ASN A 85 -7.48 -6.39 -26.19
C ASN A 85 -6.62 -5.41 -27.00
N GLN A 86 -5.92 -4.47 -26.37
CA GLN A 86 -5.12 -3.45 -27.05
C GLN A 86 -3.66 -3.49 -26.58
N ILE A 87 -3.29 -2.76 -25.52
CA ILE A 87 -1.93 -2.82 -24.95
C ILE A 87 -1.91 -3.89 -23.85
N ARG A 88 -1.59 -5.12 -24.25
CA ARG A 88 -1.63 -6.31 -23.39
C ARG A 88 -0.44 -6.36 -22.44
N ILE A 89 -0.65 -5.94 -21.19
CA ILE A 89 0.34 -6.01 -20.10
C ILE A 89 -0.25 -6.81 -18.95
N TYR A 90 0.38 -7.93 -18.58
CA TYR A 90 -0.06 -8.76 -17.46
C TYR A 90 0.70 -8.38 -16.18
N PHE A 91 0.01 -7.73 -15.25
CA PHE A 91 0.59 -7.31 -13.98
C PHE A 91 0.48 -8.45 -12.98
N LYS A 92 1.63 -8.96 -12.52
CA LYS A 92 1.72 -10.09 -11.60
C LYS A 92 2.22 -9.63 -10.24
N TRP A 93 1.50 -10.01 -9.19
CA TRP A 93 1.76 -9.62 -7.81
C TRP A 93 1.53 -10.76 -6.83
N GLN A 94 2.27 -10.75 -5.73
CA GLN A 94 2.08 -11.63 -4.59
C GLN A 94 1.40 -10.86 -3.45
N ASP A 95 0.43 -11.51 -2.80
CA ASP A 95 -0.28 -10.95 -1.66
C ASP A 95 0.64 -10.66 -0.46
N ALA A 96 0.33 -9.62 0.30
CA ALA A 96 1.16 -9.13 1.41
C ALA A 96 1.08 -10.01 2.66
N PHE A 97 -0.12 -10.44 3.04
CA PHE A 97 -0.36 -11.28 4.22
C PHE A 97 -0.27 -12.76 3.84
N VAL A 98 0.96 -13.25 3.74
CA VAL A 98 1.23 -14.68 3.59
C VAL A 98 1.38 -15.27 4.98
N SER A 99 0.37 -15.99 5.45
CA SER A 99 0.51 -16.78 6.67
C SER A 99 1.65 -17.79 6.50
N GLY A 100 2.60 -17.76 7.44
CA GLY A 100 3.71 -18.70 7.53
C GLY A 100 3.24 -20.15 7.42
N GLY A 101 4.07 -20.96 6.76
CA GLY A 101 3.71 -22.24 6.17
C GLY A 101 2.95 -23.18 7.10
N SER A 102 1.78 -23.59 6.64
CA SER A 102 1.29 -24.92 6.99
C SER A 102 2.30 -25.95 6.43
N LEU A 103 2.70 -26.91 7.26
CA LEU A 103 3.40 -28.14 6.86
C LEU A 103 2.63 -28.91 5.75
N PHE A 104 1.41 -28.49 5.46
CA PHE A 104 0.57 -28.89 4.33
C PHE A 104 0.09 -27.67 3.51
N GLY A 105 1.05 -26.90 2.96
CA GLY A 105 0.85 -26.13 1.73
C GLY A 105 -0.15 -24.97 1.75
N SER A 106 0.13 -23.89 2.48
CA SER A 106 -0.37 -22.55 2.08
C SER A 106 0.56 -21.99 1.01
N LYS A 107 0.31 -22.33 -0.27
CA LYS A 107 1.08 -21.76 -1.40
C LYS A 107 0.95 -20.23 -1.38
N GLN A 108 2.07 -19.52 -1.47
CA GLN A 108 2.11 -18.08 -1.76
C GLN A 108 1.15 -17.79 -2.93
N LYS A 109 0.03 -17.11 -2.65
CA LYS A 109 -0.93 -16.76 -3.70
C LYS A 109 -0.32 -15.63 -4.52
N THR A 110 0.05 -15.99 -5.74
CA THR A 110 0.47 -15.05 -6.76
C THR A 110 -0.69 -14.86 -7.71
N ASN A 111 -1.19 -13.64 -7.80
CA ASN A 111 -2.32 -13.28 -8.63
C ASN A 111 -1.86 -12.32 -9.73
N GLY A 112 -2.69 -12.13 -10.76
CA GLY A 112 -2.38 -11.16 -11.80
C GLY A 112 -3.60 -10.73 -12.60
N SER A 113 -3.47 -9.61 -13.29
CA SER A 113 -4.54 -9.03 -14.10
C SER A 113 -3.96 -8.22 -15.26
N TRP A 114 -4.75 -8.10 -16.33
CA TRP A 114 -4.47 -7.19 -17.44
C TRP A 114 -4.95 -5.75 -17.18
N LYS A 115 -5.68 -5.53 -16.07
CA LYS A 115 -6.24 -4.22 -15.73
C LYS A 115 -5.15 -3.27 -15.22
N LEU A 116 -5.02 -2.07 -15.81
CA LEU A 116 -4.19 -1.00 -15.26
C LEU A 116 -4.63 -0.61 -13.83
N SER A 117 -5.94 -0.68 -13.56
CA SER A 117 -6.47 -0.40 -12.23
C SER A 117 -6.00 -1.40 -11.17
N TYR A 118 -5.71 -2.65 -11.55
CA TYR A 118 -5.09 -3.62 -10.64
C TYR A 118 -3.65 -3.25 -10.28
N GLU A 119 -2.83 -2.85 -11.27
CA GLU A 119 -1.47 -2.34 -10.99
C GLU A 119 -1.51 -1.13 -10.06
N LYS A 120 -2.39 -0.15 -10.32
CA LYS A 120 -2.58 1.03 -9.47
C LYS A 120 -2.98 0.65 -8.04
N ALA A 121 -3.90 -0.31 -7.86
CA ALA A 121 -4.31 -0.79 -6.55
C ALA A 121 -3.14 -1.43 -5.78
N CYS A 122 -2.33 -2.27 -6.45
CA CYS A 122 -1.14 -2.87 -5.83
C CYS A 122 -0.09 -1.83 -5.43
N VAL A 123 0.13 -0.81 -6.27
CA VAL A 123 1.06 0.29 -5.98
C VAL A 123 0.55 1.12 -4.79
N LEU A 124 -0.75 1.45 -4.74
CA LEU A 124 -1.36 2.12 -3.58
C LEU A 124 -1.19 1.31 -2.30
N PHE A 125 -1.38 0.00 -2.34
CA PHE A 125 -1.12 -0.87 -1.20
C PHE A 125 0.33 -0.70 -0.70
N ASN A 126 1.29 -0.73 -1.62
CA ASN A 126 2.70 -0.55 -1.29
C ASN A 126 3.04 0.87 -0.82
N ILE A 127 2.31 1.91 -1.25
CA ILE A 127 2.42 3.27 -0.69
C ILE A 127 1.94 3.27 0.78
N GLY A 128 0.82 2.62 1.08
CA GLY A 128 0.33 2.46 2.46
C GLY A 128 1.34 1.72 3.35
N HIS A 129 1.90 0.61 2.85
CA HIS A 129 3.02 -0.10 3.47
C HIS A 129 4.21 0.82 3.72
N ALA A 130 4.68 1.54 2.70
CA ALA A 130 5.86 2.39 2.79
C ALA A 130 5.70 3.47 3.87
N TYR A 131 4.53 4.10 3.96
CA TYR A 131 4.25 5.04 5.06
C TYR A 131 4.29 4.36 6.44
N SER A 132 3.79 3.13 6.57
CA SER A 132 3.88 2.40 7.85
C SER A 132 5.33 2.07 8.25
N GLU A 133 6.19 1.68 7.29
CA GLU A 133 7.62 1.46 7.54
C GLU A 133 8.37 2.77 7.88
N LEU A 134 8.08 3.86 7.16
CA LEU A 134 8.65 5.17 7.42
C LEU A 134 8.29 5.69 8.81
N ALA A 135 7.09 5.37 9.31
CA ALA A 135 6.66 5.68 10.67
C ALA A 135 7.47 4.91 11.71
N LEU A 136 7.69 3.61 11.50
CA LEU A 136 8.51 2.78 12.40
C LEU A 136 10.00 3.13 12.38
N ALA A 137 10.50 3.70 11.28
CA ALA A 137 11.89 4.14 11.18
C ALA A 137 12.19 5.39 12.04
N GLN A 138 11.18 6.09 12.56
CA GLN A 138 11.37 7.29 13.36
C GLN A 138 11.78 6.98 14.81
N ASN A 139 12.65 7.80 15.38
CA ASN A 139 12.99 7.74 16.80
C ASN A 139 11.92 8.44 17.64
N LEU A 140 11.05 7.64 18.27
CA LEU A 140 9.93 8.13 19.08
C LEU A 140 10.34 8.80 20.41
N SER A 141 11.62 8.80 20.78
CA SER A 141 12.10 9.63 21.89
C SER A 141 12.34 11.09 21.51
N ILE A 142 12.30 11.42 20.20
CA ILE A 142 12.49 12.76 19.67
C ILE A 142 11.14 13.32 19.21
N ASP A 143 10.69 14.40 19.84
CA ASP A 143 9.37 15.03 19.61
C ASP A 143 9.06 15.32 18.14
N GLU A 144 10.02 15.82 17.38
CA GLU A 144 9.83 16.11 15.94
C GLU A 144 9.70 14.82 15.12
N GLN A 145 10.47 13.78 15.44
CA GLN A 145 10.37 12.49 14.75
C GLN A 145 9.09 11.74 15.13
N MET A 146 8.61 11.87 16.36
CA MET A 146 7.28 11.36 16.75
C MET A 146 6.15 12.04 15.95
N LYS A 147 6.21 13.36 15.73
CA LYS A 147 5.24 14.07 14.87
C LYS A 147 5.30 13.56 13.42
N ILE A 148 6.49 13.26 12.91
CA ILE A 148 6.66 12.67 11.58
C ILE A 148 6.05 11.27 11.53
N ALA A 149 6.31 10.42 12.53
CA ALA A 149 5.75 9.07 12.61
C ALA A 149 4.21 9.09 12.62
N LEU A 150 3.63 9.99 13.43
CA LEU A 150 2.19 10.21 13.48
C LEU A 150 1.63 10.56 12.11
N ARG A 151 2.25 11.51 11.41
CA ARG A 151 1.83 11.90 10.05
C ARG A 151 1.90 10.73 9.08
N TYR A 152 2.95 9.93 9.13
CA TYR A 152 3.08 8.76 8.28
C TYR A 152 2.02 7.69 8.58
N PHE A 153 1.69 7.43 9.83
CA PHE A 153 0.57 6.53 10.16
C PHE A 153 -0.78 7.07 9.67
N GLN A 154 -1.03 8.38 9.77
CA GLN A 154 -2.24 8.99 9.22
C GLN A 154 -2.29 8.87 7.69
N LEU A 155 -1.19 9.11 7.00
CA LEU A 155 -1.08 8.94 5.55
C LEU A 155 -1.32 7.48 5.14
N SER A 156 -0.70 6.53 5.85
CA SER A 156 -0.91 5.09 5.63
C SER A 156 -2.39 4.71 5.79
N SER A 157 -3.02 5.16 6.88
CA SER A 157 -4.46 4.96 7.14
C SER A 157 -5.33 5.49 6.00
N GLY A 158 -5.07 6.74 5.58
CA GLY A 158 -5.80 7.39 4.49
C GLY A 158 -5.64 6.68 3.15
N VAL A 159 -4.43 6.21 2.83
CA VAL A 159 -4.16 5.44 1.61
C VAL A 159 -4.92 4.12 1.60
N PHE A 160 -4.95 3.37 2.72
CA PHE A 160 -5.72 2.12 2.78
C PHE A 160 -7.23 2.35 2.73
N SER A 161 -7.72 3.44 3.35
CA SER A 161 -9.13 3.83 3.24
C SER A 161 -9.52 4.14 1.79
N PHE A 162 -8.70 4.94 1.11
CA PHE A 162 -8.88 5.24 -0.31
C PHE A 162 -8.78 3.99 -1.19
N LEU A 163 -7.80 3.11 -0.91
CA LEU A 163 -7.62 1.87 -1.65
C LEU A 163 -8.85 0.96 -1.57
N LYS A 164 -9.50 0.86 -0.41
CA LYS A 164 -10.74 0.10 -0.24
C LYS A 164 -11.83 0.59 -1.20
N ASP A 165 -12.04 1.90 -1.27
CA ASP A 165 -13.05 2.49 -2.16
C ASP A 165 -12.66 2.31 -3.64
N TYR A 166 -11.37 2.48 -3.95
CA TYR A 166 -10.82 2.29 -5.29
C TYR A 166 -10.96 0.83 -5.79
N VAL A 167 -10.68 -0.15 -4.94
CA VAL A 167 -10.83 -1.59 -5.22
C VAL A 167 -12.29 -1.91 -5.54
N ASN A 168 -13.22 -1.39 -4.75
CA ASN A 168 -14.66 -1.58 -4.96
C ASN A 168 -15.11 -0.97 -6.29
N ALA A 169 -14.74 0.30 -6.54
CA ALA A 169 -15.10 1.02 -7.76
C ALA A 169 -14.57 0.35 -9.05
N ASN A 170 -13.45 -0.36 -8.96
CA ASN A 170 -12.82 -1.04 -10.10
C ASN A 170 -13.08 -2.56 -10.16
N SER A 171 -13.89 -3.09 -9.23
CA SER A 171 -14.21 -4.51 -9.09
C SER A 171 -12.95 -5.38 -9.05
N LEU A 172 -12.07 -5.09 -8.08
CA LEU A 172 -10.77 -5.74 -7.91
C LEU A 172 -10.72 -6.71 -6.71
N SER A 173 -11.76 -6.78 -5.88
CA SER A 173 -11.76 -7.55 -4.62
C SER A 173 -11.43 -9.03 -4.81
N ASP A 174 -11.90 -9.64 -5.91
CA ASP A 174 -11.66 -11.06 -6.20
C ASP A 174 -10.25 -11.35 -6.77
N LEU A 175 -9.47 -10.31 -7.10
CA LEU A 175 -8.16 -10.46 -7.72
C LEU A 175 -7.03 -10.67 -6.71
N SER A 176 -7.26 -10.33 -5.44
CA SER A 176 -6.24 -10.40 -4.38
C SER A 176 -6.91 -10.54 -3.03
N VAL A 177 -6.46 -11.46 -2.19
CA VAL A 177 -7.10 -11.64 -0.86
C VAL A 177 -6.86 -10.42 0.04
N ASP A 178 -5.73 -9.75 -0.13
CA ASP A 178 -5.41 -8.50 0.58
C ASP A 178 -6.20 -7.27 0.07
N PHE A 179 -7.05 -7.44 -0.96
CA PHE A 179 -8.05 -6.46 -1.39
C PHE A 179 -9.44 -6.71 -0.82
N GLU A 180 -9.60 -7.72 0.04
CA GLU A 180 -10.82 -7.92 0.81
C GLU A 180 -11.16 -6.64 1.60
N PRO A 181 -12.39 -6.08 1.47
CA PRO A 181 -12.74 -4.81 2.10
C PRO A 181 -12.52 -4.78 3.61
N ALA A 182 -12.78 -5.91 4.30
CA ALA A 182 -12.55 -6.02 5.73
C ALA A 182 -11.06 -6.00 6.11
N VAL A 183 -10.19 -6.55 5.26
CA VAL A 183 -8.72 -6.48 5.45
C VAL A 183 -8.25 -5.05 5.30
N LEU A 184 -8.64 -4.36 4.22
CA LEU A 184 -8.28 -2.96 3.97
C LEU A 184 -8.82 -2.01 5.05
N ALA A 185 -10.04 -2.23 5.52
CA ALA A 185 -10.61 -1.48 6.65
C ALA A 185 -9.84 -1.72 7.94
N SER A 186 -9.51 -2.99 8.25
CA SER A 186 -8.75 -3.36 9.44
C SER A 186 -7.40 -2.64 9.49
N ILE A 187 -6.64 -2.67 8.40
CA ILE A 187 -5.31 -2.05 8.37
C ILE A 187 -5.39 -0.53 8.34
N SER A 188 -6.41 0.06 7.70
CA SER A 188 -6.65 1.50 7.77
C SER A 188 -6.91 1.96 9.21
N TRP A 189 -7.77 1.26 9.95
CA TRP A 189 -8.04 1.56 11.36
C TRP A 189 -6.84 1.29 12.27
N LEU A 190 -6.07 0.23 12.03
CA LEU A 190 -4.84 -0.06 12.78
C LEU A 190 -3.84 1.09 12.67
N MET A 191 -3.59 1.59 11.46
CA MET A 191 -2.68 2.71 11.26
C MET A 191 -3.19 3.99 11.96
N LEU A 192 -4.50 4.24 11.94
CA LEU A 192 -5.08 5.38 12.66
C LEU A 192 -4.97 5.23 14.18
N ALA A 193 -5.17 4.01 14.70
CA ALA A 193 -5.03 3.70 16.12
C ALA A 193 -3.59 3.95 16.60
N GLN A 194 -2.60 3.49 15.83
CA GLN A 194 -1.18 3.73 16.12
C GLN A 194 -0.84 5.23 16.08
N ALA A 195 -1.42 6.01 15.17
CA ALA A 195 -1.26 7.47 15.17
C ALA A 195 -1.83 8.11 16.46
N ALA A 196 -3.02 7.67 16.90
CA ALA A 196 -3.64 8.15 18.13
C ALA A 196 -2.85 7.75 19.38
N GLU A 197 -2.24 6.57 19.38
CA GLU A 197 -1.34 6.11 20.45
C GLU A 197 -0.10 7.01 20.59
N LEU A 198 0.49 7.46 19.48
CA LEU A 198 1.59 8.43 19.52
C LEU A 198 1.15 9.78 20.14
N ILE A 199 -0.07 10.24 19.84
CA ILE A 199 -0.64 11.45 20.47
C ILE A 199 -0.84 11.22 21.96
N TYR A 200 -1.33 10.05 22.35
CA TYR A 200 -1.55 9.69 23.74
C TYR A 200 -0.25 9.74 24.54
N MET A 201 0.80 9.09 24.03
CA MET A 201 2.14 9.09 24.65
C MET A 201 2.67 10.50 24.88
N LYS A 202 2.42 11.42 23.94
CA LYS A 202 2.76 12.83 24.13
C LYS A 202 1.87 13.48 25.20
N SER A 203 0.55 13.29 25.12
CA SER A 203 -0.44 13.95 25.99
C SER A 203 -0.37 13.55 27.46
N ALA A 204 0.12 12.33 27.76
CA ALA A 204 0.27 11.80 29.12
C ALA A 204 1.20 12.65 30.00
N SER A 205 2.04 13.50 29.40
CA SER A 205 2.94 14.41 30.13
C SER A 205 2.32 15.78 30.45
N PHE A 206 1.08 16.08 29.98
CA PHE A 206 0.53 17.44 30.01
C PHE A 206 -0.75 17.60 30.85
N LYS A 207 -1.84 16.87 30.55
CA LYS A 207 -3.15 17.02 31.22
C LYS A 207 -3.99 15.74 31.17
N ASP A 208 -4.48 15.29 32.32
CA ASP A 208 -5.23 14.04 32.48
C ASP A 208 -6.49 13.96 31.61
N GLU A 209 -7.25 15.06 31.48
CA GLU A 209 -8.49 15.07 30.67
C GLU A 209 -8.21 14.88 29.16
N VAL A 210 -7.16 15.53 28.65
CA VAL A 210 -6.76 15.41 27.24
C VAL A 210 -6.21 14.01 26.99
N ALA A 211 -5.36 13.52 27.90
CA ALA A 211 -4.83 12.16 27.82
C ALA A 211 -5.95 11.11 27.84
N ALA A 212 -6.96 11.28 28.69
CA ALA A 212 -8.12 10.37 28.75
C ALA A 212 -8.92 10.37 27.43
N LYS A 213 -9.19 11.54 26.84
CA LYS A 213 -9.90 11.65 25.56
C LYS A 213 -9.13 11.00 24.41
N VAL A 214 -7.82 11.21 24.34
CA VAL A 214 -6.98 10.59 23.30
C VAL A 214 -6.87 9.09 23.50
N ALA A 215 -6.72 8.62 24.74
CA ALA A 215 -6.72 7.19 25.06
C ALA A 215 -8.03 6.51 24.65
N ALA A 216 -9.17 7.13 24.94
CA ALA A 216 -10.48 6.62 24.51
C ALA A 216 -10.57 6.52 22.98
N HIS A 217 -10.13 7.55 22.25
CA HIS A 217 -10.11 7.52 20.79
C HIS A 217 -9.19 6.43 20.23
N ALA A 218 -7.98 6.26 20.80
CA ALA A 218 -7.07 5.20 20.39
C ALA A 218 -7.68 3.80 20.62
N ALA A 219 -8.36 3.60 21.77
CA ALA A 219 -9.06 2.35 22.07
C ALA A 219 -10.21 2.06 21.09
N ASP A 220 -11.00 3.08 20.72
CA ASP A 220 -12.05 2.94 19.72
C ASP A 220 -11.49 2.56 18.35
N CYS A 221 -10.41 3.22 17.90
CA CYS A 221 -9.75 2.86 16.64
C CYS A 221 -9.20 1.42 16.65
N TYR A 222 -8.56 0.97 17.73
CA TYR A 222 -8.10 -0.41 17.86
C TYR A 222 -9.26 -1.41 17.86
N LYS A 223 -10.40 -1.05 18.47
CA LYS A 223 -11.61 -1.86 18.45
C LYS A 223 -12.19 -1.99 17.04
N GLU A 224 -12.21 -0.93 16.26
CA GLU A 224 -12.66 -0.97 14.85
C GLU A 224 -11.72 -1.81 13.98
N ALA A 225 -10.40 -1.69 14.19
CA ALA A 225 -9.41 -2.55 13.54
C ALA A 225 -9.67 -4.02 13.85
N TYR A 226 -9.83 -4.37 15.14
CA TYR A 226 -10.10 -5.73 15.58
C TYR A 226 -11.43 -6.29 15.06
N THR A 227 -12.49 -5.47 15.06
CA THR A 227 -13.82 -5.86 14.57
C THR A 227 -13.76 -6.19 13.08
N SER A 228 -13.06 -5.36 12.30
CA SER A 228 -12.82 -5.59 10.87
C SER A 228 -11.99 -6.86 10.62
N ALA A 229 -10.91 -7.06 11.39
CA ALA A 229 -10.08 -8.26 11.33
C ALA A 229 -10.82 -9.55 11.68
N LYS A 230 -11.86 -9.47 12.52
CA LYS A 230 -12.64 -10.63 12.98
C LYS A 230 -13.67 -11.17 11.99
N THR A 231 -13.91 -10.46 10.90
CA THR A 231 -14.75 -10.97 9.81
C THR A 231 -14.18 -12.30 9.28
N GLU A 232 -15.06 -13.21 8.84
CA GLU A 232 -14.61 -14.53 8.39
C GLU A 232 -13.64 -14.48 7.20
N SER A 233 -13.78 -13.47 6.34
CA SER A 233 -12.87 -13.23 5.22
C SER A 233 -11.49 -12.77 5.71
N ALA A 234 -11.43 -11.78 6.61
CA ALA A 234 -10.16 -11.24 7.10
C ALA A 234 -9.37 -12.22 8.01
N LYS A 235 -10.05 -13.03 8.85
CA LYS A 235 -9.40 -14.03 9.72
C LYS A 235 -8.53 -15.04 8.98
N LYS A 236 -8.86 -15.32 7.71
CA LYS A 236 -8.10 -16.28 6.89
C LYS A 236 -6.82 -15.67 6.30
N ILE A 237 -6.64 -14.36 6.45
CA ILE A 237 -5.66 -13.56 5.73
C ILE A 237 -4.73 -12.86 6.72
N ILE A 238 -5.28 -12.17 7.72
CA ILE A 238 -4.52 -11.48 8.74
C ILE A 238 -4.02 -12.52 9.75
N PRO A 239 -2.70 -12.61 10.02
CA PRO A 239 -2.16 -13.51 11.04
C PRO A 239 -2.67 -13.13 12.44
N GLU A 240 -2.82 -14.13 13.32
CA GLU A 240 -3.21 -13.95 14.73
C GLU A 240 -2.18 -13.18 15.55
#